data_AF-A0A382WF55-F1
#
_entry.id   AF-A0A382WF55-F1
#
_cell.length_a   1.000
_cell.length_b   1.000
_cell.length_c   1.000
_cell.angle_alpha   90.00
_cell.angle_beta   90.00
_cell.angle_gamma   90.00
#
_symmetry.space_group_name_H-M   'P 1'
#
loop_
_entity.id
_entity.type
_entity.pdbx_description
1 polymer ?
#
loop_
_entity_poly.entity_id
_entity_poly.type
_entity_poly.pdbx_seq_one_letter_code
_entity_poly.pdbx_strand_id
1 'polypeptide(L)'
;NPPDIAIIPRPGEIAALAKAGALVPLPDLIDENYINENYGKGMVDLGIHSGVFYALPVKAISKSTVWYKPQSFNDLGVEIPDTWDELMAITDKYNAAGKTPWAMGGRDGWTLTDWFENIYVRVAGPEKYHQLFVTHELEWTDASVVEAMGYFRQIVDPESNILGGGEGAISTGFIEGMDNMLLDKAEMYYEGGFMGGIAKANFPDLTCGEDYAWFTFPSIKPEYGKGIVVGGDFAVVFNDNPDVRAFMKYLAGEKGNTAWASAPKGSVISVNKNVPL
;
A
#
# COMPACT_ATOMS: atom_id res chain seq x y z
N ASN A 1 16.17 -14.74 -21.56
CA ASN A 1 14.76 -15.10 -21.84
C ASN A 1 13.86 -14.30 -20.90
N PRO A 2 13.75 -12.97 -21.08
CA PRO A 2 12.77 -12.19 -20.32
C PRO A 2 11.35 -12.70 -20.66
N PRO A 3 10.38 -12.55 -19.73
CA PRO A 3 8.98 -12.73 -20.09
C PRO A 3 8.57 -11.66 -21.10
N ASP A 4 7.52 -11.91 -21.89
CA ASP A 4 7.02 -10.89 -22.83
C ASP A 4 6.47 -9.66 -22.11
N ILE A 5 5.75 -9.90 -21.01
CA ILE A 5 5.12 -8.89 -20.16
C ILE A 5 5.42 -9.24 -18.71
N ALA A 6 5.70 -8.23 -17.88
CA ALA A 6 5.77 -8.41 -16.44
C ALA A 6 4.92 -7.36 -15.72
N ILE A 7 4.47 -7.72 -14.52
CA ILE A 7 3.87 -6.78 -13.57
C ILE A 7 4.95 -6.35 -12.59
N ILE A 8 5.24 -5.05 -12.53
CA ILE A 8 6.26 -4.46 -11.68
C ILE A 8 5.59 -3.50 -10.70
N PRO A 9 5.69 -3.74 -9.38
CA PRO A 9 5.05 -2.91 -8.35
C PRO A 9 5.91 -1.73 -7.88
N ARG A 10 7.00 -1.42 -8.59
CA ARG A 10 8.05 -0.47 -8.18
C ARG A 10 8.42 0.50 -9.32
N PRO A 11 7.95 1.76 -9.28
CA PRO A 11 8.28 2.77 -10.29
C PRO A 11 9.80 2.98 -10.50
N GLY A 12 10.61 2.90 -9.45
CA GLY A 12 12.07 3.01 -9.57
C GLY A 12 12.70 1.88 -10.39
N GLU A 13 12.16 0.66 -10.30
CA GLU A 13 12.62 -0.49 -11.10
C GLU A 13 12.24 -0.32 -12.57
N ILE A 14 11.04 0.21 -12.84
CA ILE A 14 10.60 0.57 -14.19
C ILE A 14 11.55 1.60 -14.82
N ALA A 15 11.91 2.65 -14.07
CA ALA A 15 12.86 3.66 -14.52
C ALA A 15 14.25 3.06 -14.83
N ALA A 16 14.74 2.14 -13.99
CA ALA A 16 16.01 1.45 -14.21
C ALA A 16 15.98 0.58 -15.48
N LEU A 17 14.90 -0.18 -15.70
CA LEU A 17 14.72 -1.01 -16.88
C LEU A 17 14.58 -0.18 -18.17
N ALA A 18 13.83 0.92 -18.11
CA ALA A 18 13.71 1.87 -19.21
C ALA A 18 15.06 2.49 -19.57
N LYS A 19 15.83 2.95 -18.57
CA LYS A 19 17.18 3.49 -18.76
C LYS A 19 18.15 2.47 -19.35
N ALA A 20 17.98 1.19 -19.01
CA ALA A 20 18.75 0.09 -19.57
C ALA A 20 18.33 -0.30 -21.01
N GLY A 21 17.27 0.30 -21.54
CA GLY A 21 16.72 -0.04 -22.87
C GLY A 21 16.05 -1.41 -22.93
N ALA A 22 15.63 -1.94 -21.77
CA ALA A 22 15.04 -3.27 -21.66
C ALA A 22 13.53 -3.30 -21.95
N LEU A 23 12.87 -2.14 -21.97
CA LEU A 23 11.42 -2.02 -22.12
C LEU A 23 11.05 -1.48 -23.51
N VAL A 24 9.94 -2.00 -24.04
CA VAL A 24 9.29 -1.49 -25.25
C VAL A 24 8.45 -0.25 -24.89
N PRO A 25 8.58 0.88 -25.62
CA PRO A 25 7.69 2.03 -25.47
C PRO A 25 6.24 1.65 -25.73
N LEU A 26 5.35 1.98 -24.80
CA LEU A 26 3.91 1.70 -24.93
C LEU A 26 3.13 2.56 -25.95
N PRO A 27 3.57 3.75 -26.40
CA PRO A 27 2.81 4.54 -27.38
C PRO A 27 2.67 3.83 -28.73
N ASP A 28 3.57 2.89 -29.03
CA ASP A 28 3.48 2.04 -30.21
C ASP A 28 2.43 0.93 -30.07
N LEU A 29 1.94 0.65 -28.85
CA LEU A 29 1.07 -0.47 -28.52
C LEU A 29 -0.32 -0.03 -28.04
N ILE A 30 -0.40 1.11 -27.36
CA ILE A 30 -1.58 1.59 -26.64
C ILE A 30 -1.87 3.04 -27.06
N ASP A 31 -3.14 3.40 -27.15
CA ASP A 31 -3.55 4.78 -27.44
C ASP A 31 -3.33 5.68 -26.21
N GLU A 32 -2.32 6.55 -26.26
CA GLU A 32 -2.03 7.51 -25.20
C GLU A 32 -3.18 8.46 -24.92
N ASN A 33 -3.98 8.84 -25.92
CA ASN A 33 -5.12 9.74 -25.71
C ASN A 33 -6.15 9.05 -24.82
N TYR A 34 -6.43 7.78 -25.09
CA TYR A 34 -7.31 6.98 -24.24
C TYR A 34 -6.77 6.89 -22.81
N ILE A 35 -5.47 6.65 -22.63
CA ILE A 35 -4.86 6.60 -21.29
C ILE A 35 -5.02 7.95 -20.57
N ASN A 36 -4.61 9.06 -21.20
CA ASN A 36 -4.66 10.39 -20.62
C ASN A 36 -6.09 10.86 -20.30
N GLU A 37 -7.08 10.45 -21.09
CA GLU A 37 -8.48 10.76 -20.85
C GLU A 37 -9.08 9.93 -19.70
N ASN A 38 -8.66 8.68 -19.53
CA ASN A 38 -9.38 7.71 -18.68
C ASN A 38 -8.64 7.31 -17.39
N TYR A 39 -7.36 7.64 -17.26
CA TYR A 39 -6.54 7.29 -16.10
C TYR A 39 -6.20 8.51 -15.25
N GLY A 40 -5.98 8.28 -13.96
CA GLY A 40 -5.48 9.33 -13.06
C GLY A 40 -4.06 9.74 -13.44
N LYS A 41 -3.85 11.04 -13.73
CA LYS A 41 -2.56 11.58 -14.21
C LYS A 41 -1.36 11.15 -13.34
N GLY A 42 -1.50 11.23 -12.02
CA GLY A 42 -0.42 10.85 -11.10
C GLY A 42 0.03 9.39 -11.25
N MET A 43 -0.88 8.46 -11.56
CA MET A 43 -0.53 7.06 -11.81
C MET A 43 0.13 6.86 -13.18
N VAL A 44 -0.34 7.59 -14.20
CA VAL A 44 0.25 7.54 -15.54
C VAL A 44 1.67 8.09 -15.52
N ASP A 45 1.90 9.20 -14.82
CA ASP A 45 3.21 9.85 -14.71
C ASP A 45 4.28 8.90 -14.13
N LEU A 46 3.91 8.00 -13.21
CA LEU A 46 4.81 6.99 -12.64
C LEU A 46 5.30 5.96 -13.69
N GLY A 47 4.57 5.80 -14.79
CA GLY A 47 4.95 4.95 -15.92
C GLY A 47 5.76 5.67 -17.00
N ILE A 48 6.00 6.97 -16.85
CA ILE A 48 6.75 7.79 -17.80
C ILE A 48 8.21 7.91 -17.34
N HIS A 49 9.15 7.59 -18.23
CA HIS A 49 10.57 7.79 -17.99
C HIS A 49 11.21 8.55 -19.15
N SER A 50 11.92 9.64 -18.84
CA SER A 50 12.55 10.52 -19.85
C SER A 50 11.58 10.98 -20.95
N GLY A 51 10.31 11.24 -20.59
CA GLY A 51 9.27 11.69 -21.52
C GLY A 51 8.59 10.60 -22.35
N VAL A 52 8.93 9.32 -22.13
CA VAL A 52 8.34 8.19 -22.85
C VAL A 52 7.55 7.29 -21.89
N PHE A 53 6.35 6.89 -22.29
CA PHE A 53 5.49 6.00 -21.52
C PHE A 53 5.92 4.54 -21.67
N TYR A 54 6.38 3.90 -20.59
CA TYR A 54 6.90 2.53 -20.60
C TYR A 54 6.08 1.53 -19.80
N ALA A 55 5.23 2.01 -18.89
CA ALA A 55 4.53 1.13 -17.96
C ALA A 55 3.08 1.54 -17.76
N LEU A 56 2.17 0.64 -18.12
CA LEU A 56 0.73 0.84 -17.96
C LEU A 56 0.37 0.59 -16.50
N PRO A 57 -0.15 1.57 -15.74
CA PRO A 57 -0.72 1.27 -14.44
C PRO A 57 -1.92 0.33 -14.63
N VAL A 58 -2.00 -0.74 -13.85
CA VAL A 58 -3.10 -1.73 -13.92
C VAL A 58 -3.81 -1.93 -12.58
N LYS A 59 -3.27 -1.35 -11.52
CA LYS A 59 -3.79 -1.45 -10.16
C LYS A 59 -3.33 -0.26 -9.36
N ALA A 60 -4.22 0.28 -8.54
CA ALA A 60 -3.88 1.14 -7.43
C ALA A 60 -4.38 0.54 -6.12
N ILE A 61 -3.63 0.80 -5.05
CA ILE A 61 -4.04 0.42 -3.71
C ILE A 61 -3.62 1.46 -2.69
N SER A 62 -4.52 1.75 -1.74
CA SER A 62 -4.10 2.49 -0.54
C SER A 62 -3.13 1.63 0.27
N LYS A 63 -1.98 2.20 0.63
CA LYS A 63 -1.06 1.68 1.63
C LYS A 63 -1.26 2.37 2.98
N SER A 64 -2.30 3.18 3.13
CA SER A 64 -2.59 3.94 4.35
C SER A 64 -3.78 3.37 5.10
N THR A 65 -3.83 2.05 5.31
CA THR A 65 -4.95 1.36 5.93
C THR A 65 -4.53 0.67 7.22
N VAL A 66 -5.33 0.89 8.28
CA VAL A 66 -5.27 0.13 9.52
C VAL A 66 -6.55 -0.69 9.62
N TRP A 67 -6.36 -2.00 9.77
CA TRP A 67 -7.42 -2.98 9.96
C TRP A 67 -7.65 -3.20 11.45
N TYR A 68 -8.90 -3.43 11.83
CA TYR A 68 -9.29 -3.63 13.22
C TYR A 68 -10.54 -4.51 13.31
N LYS A 69 -10.86 -4.98 14.52
CA LYS A 69 -12.10 -5.70 14.82
C LYS A 69 -13.15 -4.73 15.39
N PRO A 70 -14.30 -4.50 14.70
CA PRO A 70 -15.35 -3.60 15.18
C PRO A 70 -15.83 -3.89 16.59
N GLN A 71 -16.05 -5.16 16.93
CA GLN A 71 -16.47 -5.56 18.28
C GLN A 71 -15.44 -5.14 19.34
N SER A 72 -14.16 -5.20 19.02
CA SER A 72 -13.10 -4.83 19.95
C SER A 72 -13.07 -3.32 20.26
N PHE A 73 -13.37 -2.49 19.26
CA PHE A 73 -13.55 -1.05 19.44
C PHE A 73 -14.79 -0.75 20.29
N ASN A 74 -15.90 -1.44 20.01
CA ASN A 74 -17.15 -1.32 20.77
C ASN A 74 -16.95 -1.71 22.25
N ASP A 75 -16.25 -2.82 22.52
CA ASP A 75 -15.97 -3.30 23.88
C ASP A 75 -15.12 -2.29 24.70
N LEU A 76 -14.21 -1.57 24.04
CA LEU A 76 -13.40 -0.52 24.65
C LEU A 76 -14.08 0.86 24.69
N GLY A 77 -15.23 1.01 24.03
CA GLY A 77 -15.91 2.30 23.89
C GLY A 77 -15.03 3.35 23.21
N VAL A 78 -14.33 2.96 22.14
CA VAL A 78 -13.47 3.85 21.34
C VAL A 78 -14.03 4.06 19.95
N GLU A 79 -13.79 5.25 19.41
CA GLU A 79 -14.14 5.62 18.04
C GLU A 79 -12.93 5.45 17.11
N ILE A 80 -13.17 5.51 15.80
CA ILE A 80 -12.09 5.52 14.78
C ILE A 80 -11.20 6.75 15.00
N PRO A 81 -9.87 6.59 15.16
CA PRO A 81 -8.97 7.71 15.44
C PRO A 81 -8.76 8.59 14.21
N ASP A 82 -8.77 9.90 14.40
CA ASP A 82 -8.45 10.91 13.40
C ASP A 82 -6.97 11.33 13.45
N THR A 83 -6.38 11.23 14.64
CA THR A 83 -5.01 11.62 14.97
C THR A 83 -4.18 10.47 15.52
N TRP A 84 -2.86 10.60 15.41
CA TRP A 84 -1.91 9.65 15.95
C TRP A 84 -2.05 9.49 17.46
N ASP A 85 -2.27 10.60 18.18
CA ASP A 85 -2.44 10.58 19.63
C ASP A 85 -3.69 9.79 20.04
N GLU A 86 -4.79 9.88 19.27
CA GLU A 86 -5.98 9.05 19.49
C GLU A 86 -5.70 7.57 19.21
N LEU A 87 -4.93 7.26 18.16
CA LEU A 87 -4.52 5.88 17.86
C LEU A 87 -3.65 5.29 18.98
N MET A 88 -2.73 6.09 19.53
CA MET A 88 -1.92 5.68 20.67
C MET A 88 -2.77 5.52 21.94
N ALA A 89 -3.75 6.40 22.18
CA ALA A 89 -4.68 6.25 23.29
C ALA A 89 -5.51 4.95 23.20
N ILE A 90 -5.88 4.52 21.98
CA ILE A 90 -6.51 3.21 21.76
C ILE A 90 -5.53 2.08 22.05
N THR A 91 -4.28 2.20 21.59
CA THR A 91 -3.20 1.23 21.88
C THR A 91 -3.01 1.04 23.38
N ASP A 92 -2.96 2.14 24.15
CA ASP A 92 -2.82 2.12 25.61
C ASP A 92 -4.02 1.48 26.30
N LYS A 93 -5.25 1.73 25.81
CA LYS A 93 -6.46 1.08 26.33
C LYS A 93 -6.44 -0.44 26.12
N TYR A 94 -5.92 -0.91 24.99
CA TYR A 94 -5.74 -2.35 24.76
C TYR A 94 -4.77 -2.96 25.76
N ASN A 95 -3.61 -2.34 25.96
CA ASN A 95 -2.64 -2.79 26.96
C ASN A 95 -3.24 -2.81 28.36
N ALA A 96 -3.96 -1.75 28.76
CA ALA A 96 -4.61 -1.66 30.07
C ALA A 96 -5.70 -2.73 30.27
N ALA A 97 -6.32 -3.19 29.19
CA ALA A 97 -7.28 -4.30 29.19
C ALA A 97 -6.61 -5.70 29.10
N GLY A 98 -5.28 -5.77 29.08
CA GLY A 98 -4.54 -7.02 28.94
C GLY A 98 -4.63 -7.65 27.54
N LYS A 99 -4.99 -6.86 26.53
CA LYS A 99 -5.08 -7.26 25.12
C LYS A 99 -3.80 -6.86 24.39
N THR A 100 -3.46 -7.61 23.35
CA THR A 100 -2.34 -7.28 22.46
C THR A 100 -2.80 -6.29 21.40
N PRO A 101 -2.31 -5.03 21.38
CA PRO A 101 -2.85 -4.02 20.47
C PRO A 101 -2.59 -4.35 18.99
N TRP A 102 -1.34 -4.66 18.61
CA TRP A 102 -0.93 -4.77 17.22
C TRP A 102 -0.47 -6.17 16.84
N ALA A 103 -1.00 -6.68 15.73
CA ALA A 103 -0.26 -7.64 14.90
C ALA A 103 0.73 -6.87 14.03
N MET A 104 1.83 -7.53 13.64
CA MET A 104 2.81 -6.98 12.71
C MET A 104 3.47 -8.10 11.92
N GLY A 105 3.50 -7.97 10.60
CA GLY A 105 4.19 -8.91 9.71
C GLY A 105 5.45 -8.29 9.11
N GLY A 106 6.53 -8.26 9.88
CA GLY A 106 7.78 -7.58 9.51
C GLY A 106 8.80 -8.44 8.74
N ARG A 107 8.58 -9.76 8.65
CA ARG A 107 9.54 -10.70 8.02
C ARG A 107 9.86 -10.36 6.56
N ASP A 108 8.88 -9.85 5.83
CA ASP A 108 9.03 -9.50 4.41
C ASP A 108 9.76 -8.16 4.18
N GLY A 109 10.04 -7.41 5.24
CA GLY A 109 10.81 -6.15 5.25
C GLY A 109 10.07 -4.94 4.66
N TRP A 110 9.43 -5.09 3.50
CA TRP A 110 8.73 -3.99 2.82
C TRP A 110 7.55 -3.45 3.64
N THR A 111 6.90 -4.27 4.46
CA THR A 111 5.80 -3.84 5.35
C THR A 111 6.26 -2.81 6.38
N LEU A 112 7.49 -2.92 6.87
CA LEU A 112 8.08 -1.95 7.80
C LEU A 112 8.45 -0.65 7.07
N THR A 113 8.80 -0.73 5.79
CA THR A 113 9.00 0.45 4.94
C THR A 113 7.67 1.18 4.73
N ASP A 114 6.59 0.44 4.45
CA ASP A 114 5.24 1.00 4.30
C ASP A 114 4.79 1.75 5.58
N TRP A 115 5.05 1.19 6.77
CA TRP A 115 4.84 1.87 8.05
C TRP A 115 5.61 3.19 8.12
N PHE A 116 6.91 3.14 7.84
CA PHE A 116 7.77 4.33 7.88
C PHE A 116 7.33 5.40 6.87
N GLU A 117 7.00 5.03 5.64
CA GLU A 117 6.53 5.94 4.59
C GLU A 117 5.25 6.69 5.01
N ASN A 118 4.29 5.99 5.61
CA ASN A 118 3.05 6.59 6.10
C ASN A 118 3.28 7.59 7.23
N ILE A 119 4.20 7.27 8.14
CA ILE A 119 4.58 8.17 9.24
C ILE A 119 5.35 9.36 8.68
N TYR A 120 6.35 9.11 7.82
CA TYR A 120 7.24 10.13 7.29
C TYR A 120 6.49 11.19 6.50
N VAL A 121 5.57 10.81 5.61
CA VAL A 121 4.78 11.79 4.85
C VAL A 121 3.91 12.68 5.74
N ARG A 122 3.48 12.17 6.91
CA ARG A 122 2.67 12.90 7.90
C ARG A 122 3.51 13.70 8.91
N VAL A 123 4.82 13.50 8.93
CA VAL A 123 5.78 14.21 9.78
C VAL A 123 6.56 15.28 9.00
N ALA A 124 6.90 14.99 7.74
CA ALA A 124 7.80 15.78 6.91
C ALA A 124 7.12 16.39 5.68
N GLY A 125 5.91 15.93 5.35
CA GLY A 125 5.16 16.37 4.18
C GLY A 125 5.60 15.72 2.85
N PRO A 126 4.82 15.93 1.78
CA PRO A 126 5.04 15.29 0.48
C PRO A 126 6.31 15.75 -0.22
N GLU A 127 6.76 16.99 0.01
CA GLU A 127 7.98 17.52 -0.61
C GLU A 127 9.23 16.81 -0.09
N LYS A 128 9.41 16.75 1.24
CA LYS A 128 10.52 16.00 1.84
C LYS A 128 10.42 14.50 1.57
N TYR A 129 9.21 13.95 1.47
CA TYR A 129 9.00 12.58 1.01
C TYR A 129 9.61 12.38 -0.38
N HIS A 130 9.25 13.24 -1.33
CA HIS A 130 9.78 13.18 -2.69
C HIS A 130 11.32 13.30 -2.70
N GLN A 131 11.87 14.23 -1.90
CA GLN A 131 13.31 14.44 -1.80
C GLN A 131 14.07 13.24 -1.23
N LEU A 132 13.49 12.53 -0.25
CA LEU A 132 14.10 11.37 0.38
C LEU A 132 14.03 10.12 -0.51
N PHE A 133 12.82 9.80 -0.99
CA PHE A 133 12.55 8.51 -1.64
C PHE A 133 12.74 8.52 -3.15
N VAL A 134 12.62 9.67 -3.81
CA VAL A 134 12.57 9.76 -5.28
C VAL A 134 13.77 10.49 -5.86
N THR A 135 14.04 11.72 -5.42
CA THR A 135 15.18 12.50 -5.97
C THR A 135 16.49 12.19 -5.26
N HIS A 136 16.43 11.63 -4.04
CA HIS A 136 17.59 11.37 -3.18
C HIS A 136 18.39 12.62 -2.83
N GLU A 137 17.75 13.80 -2.82
CA GLU A 137 18.36 15.07 -2.42
C GLU A 137 18.42 15.23 -0.90
N LEU A 138 17.59 14.47 -0.16
CA LEU A 138 17.58 14.46 1.30
C LEU A 138 18.28 13.21 1.84
N GLU A 139 19.21 13.41 2.77
CA GLU A 139 19.94 12.32 3.43
C GLU A 139 19.07 11.56 4.43
N TRP A 140 19.29 10.26 4.57
CA TRP A 140 18.60 9.42 5.58
C TRP A 140 18.91 9.80 7.02
N THR A 141 19.93 10.63 7.26
CA THR A 141 20.28 11.19 8.57
C THR A 141 19.59 12.52 8.87
N ASP A 142 18.71 13.02 7.97
CA ASP A 142 17.98 14.27 8.21
C ASP A 142 17.12 14.19 9.48
N ALA A 143 16.96 15.33 10.16
CA ALA A 143 16.21 15.41 11.41
C ALA A 143 14.76 14.91 11.26
N SER A 144 14.11 15.10 10.10
CA SER A 144 12.75 14.59 9.90
C SER A 144 12.69 13.06 9.82
N VAL A 145 13.76 12.38 9.41
CA VAL A 145 13.83 10.91 9.44
C VAL A 145 13.91 10.43 10.87
N VAL A 146 14.75 11.06 11.69
CA VAL A 146 14.88 10.75 13.12
C VAL A 146 13.56 10.99 13.85
N GLU A 147 12.87 12.10 13.56
CA GLU A 147 11.55 12.40 14.12
C GLU A 147 10.52 11.32 13.75
N ALA A 148 10.43 10.93 12.47
CA ALA A 148 9.53 9.87 12.02
C ALA A 148 9.84 8.51 12.66
N MET A 149 11.13 8.16 12.83
CA MET A 149 11.52 6.95 13.56
C MET A 149 11.11 7.00 15.04
N GLY A 150 11.08 8.18 15.64
CA GLY A 150 10.54 8.40 16.99
C GLY A 150 9.05 8.05 17.10
N TYR A 151 8.24 8.43 16.10
CA TYR A 151 6.84 8.00 16.02
C TYR A 151 6.71 6.50 15.78
N PHE A 152 7.50 5.94 14.87
CA PHE A 152 7.42 4.49 14.60
C PHE A 152 7.80 3.67 15.83
N ARG A 153 8.76 4.15 16.62
CA ARG A 153 9.14 3.55 17.91
C ARG A 153 7.96 3.43 18.88
N GLN A 154 7.00 4.34 18.87
CA GLN A 154 5.83 4.24 19.76
C GLN A 154 4.99 2.98 19.47
N ILE A 155 5.02 2.47 18.24
CA ILE A 155 4.40 1.19 17.89
C ILE A 155 5.33 0.01 18.22
N VAL A 156 6.61 0.11 17.84
CA VAL A 156 7.54 -1.04 17.90
C VAL A 156 8.32 -1.17 19.21
N ASP A 157 8.04 -0.33 20.21
CA ASP A 157 8.73 -0.41 21.51
C ASP A 157 8.50 -1.80 22.14
N PRO A 158 9.54 -2.44 22.69
CA PRO A 158 9.51 -3.83 23.12
C PRO A 158 8.56 -4.15 24.29
N GLU A 159 7.97 -3.14 24.96
CA GLU A 159 7.03 -3.33 26.07
C GLU A 159 5.58 -3.58 25.59
N SER A 160 5.39 -4.63 24.79
CA SER A 160 4.10 -5.31 24.52
C SER A 160 3.07 -4.69 23.56
N ASN A 161 3.37 -3.61 22.84
CA ASN A 161 2.43 -3.10 21.83
C ASN A 161 2.18 -4.09 20.69
N ILE A 162 3.14 -4.96 20.40
CA ILE A 162 3.09 -5.93 19.30
C ILE A 162 3.09 -7.35 19.83
N LEU A 163 2.29 -8.21 19.17
CA LEU A 163 2.30 -9.64 19.38
C LEU A 163 3.71 -10.25 19.27
N GLY A 164 4.24 -10.76 20.38
CA GLY A 164 5.58 -11.33 20.45
C GLY A 164 6.72 -10.30 20.41
N GLY A 165 6.42 -9.01 20.55
CA GLY A 165 7.40 -7.92 20.52
C GLY A 165 8.13 -7.80 19.18
N GLY A 166 9.28 -7.14 19.20
CA GLY A 166 10.09 -6.91 17.99
C GLY A 166 10.55 -8.21 17.31
N GLU A 167 10.86 -9.26 18.09
CA GLU A 167 11.23 -10.57 17.54
C GLU A 167 10.03 -11.23 16.84
N GLY A 168 8.86 -11.22 17.47
CA GLY A 168 7.61 -11.71 16.87
C GLY A 168 7.27 -10.98 15.57
N ALA A 169 7.47 -9.65 15.53
CA ALA A 169 7.25 -8.86 14.33
C ALA A 169 8.14 -9.32 13.16
N ILE A 170 9.46 -9.47 13.36
CA ILE A 170 10.40 -9.84 12.29
C ILE A 170 10.36 -11.32 11.92
N SER A 171 9.77 -12.19 12.75
CA SER A 171 9.55 -13.61 12.41
C SER A 171 8.24 -13.86 11.66
N THR A 172 7.30 -12.93 11.73
CA THR A 172 5.94 -13.07 11.19
C THR A 172 5.86 -12.50 9.77
N GLY A 173 5.35 -13.27 8.82
CA GLY A 173 5.08 -12.78 7.45
C GLY A 173 3.82 -11.92 7.38
N PHE A 174 3.68 -11.09 6.35
CA PHE A 174 2.53 -10.16 6.26
C PHE A 174 1.15 -10.87 6.25
N ILE A 175 1.02 -12.02 5.59
CA ILE A 175 -0.21 -12.83 5.63
C ILE A 175 -0.44 -13.38 7.04
N GLU A 176 0.63 -13.83 7.71
CA GLU A 176 0.54 -14.35 9.08
C GLU A 176 0.20 -13.25 10.09
N GLY A 177 0.65 -12.01 9.86
CA GLY A 177 0.26 -10.83 10.63
C GLY A 177 -1.24 -10.54 10.52
N MET A 178 -1.78 -10.62 9.29
CA MET A 178 -3.22 -10.56 9.04
C MET A 178 -3.98 -11.66 9.79
N ASP A 179 -3.53 -12.92 9.67
CA ASP A 179 -4.13 -14.07 10.35
C ASP A 179 -4.13 -13.88 11.86
N ASN A 180 -3.05 -13.32 12.43
CA ASN A 180 -2.94 -13.06 13.86
C ASN A 180 -4.02 -12.07 14.36
N MET A 181 -4.41 -11.07 13.56
CA MET A 181 -5.52 -10.18 13.92
C MET A 181 -6.87 -10.90 13.78
N LEU A 182 -7.10 -11.55 12.62
CA LEU A 182 -8.38 -12.21 12.31
C LEU A 182 -8.69 -13.41 13.21
N LEU A 183 -7.66 -14.02 13.80
CA LEU A 183 -7.76 -15.15 14.73
C LEU A 183 -7.54 -14.73 16.20
N ASP A 184 -7.89 -13.48 16.54
CA ASP A 184 -7.95 -12.95 17.90
C ASP A 184 -6.65 -12.98 18.72
N LYS A 185 -5.48 -12.98 18.06
CA LYS A 185 -4.19 -12.84 18.77
C LYS A 185 -3.76 -11.39 18.94
N ALA A 186 -4.32 -10.48 18.14
CA ALA A 186 -4.16 -9.04 18.28
C ALA A 186 -5.44 -8.30 17.85
N GLU A 187 -5.47 -7.00 18.10
CA GLU A 187 -6.68 -6.19 17.94
C GLU A 187 -6.69 -5.34 16.66
N MET A 188 -5.51 -4.89 16.23
CA MET A 188 -5.30 -4.08 15.02
C MET A 188 -4.16 -4.63 14.17
N TYR A 189 -4.19 -4.35 12.86
CA TYR A 189 -3.14 -4.68 11.91
C TYR A 189 -3.00 -3.58 10.86
N TYR A 190 -1.81 -3.01 10.72
CA TYR A 190 -1.52 -2.14 9.58
C TYR A 190 -1.12 -2.99 8.38
N GLU A 191 -1.79 -2.77 7.26
CA GLU A 191 -1.44 -3.36 5.97
C GLU A 191 -2.22 -2.65 4.86
N GLY A 192 -1.69 -2.64 3.64
CA GLY A 192 -2.38 -2.07 2.49
C GLY A 192 -3.76 -2.68 2.23
N GLY A 193 -4.58 -1.93 1.48
CA GLY A 193 -5.98 -2.27 1.20
C GLY A 193 -6.18 -3.65 0.55
N PHE A 194 -5.15 -4.21 -0.10
CA PHE A 194 -5.19 -5.53 -0.71
C PHE A 194 -5.40 -6.64 0.33
N MET A 195 -5.13 -6.39 1.61
CA MET A 195 -5.45 -7.29 2.71
C MET A 195 -6.92 -7.72 2.67
N GLY A 196 -7.87 -6.83 2.35
CA GLY A 196 -9.28 -7.19 2.29
C GLY A 196 -9.59 -8.31 1.28
N GLY A 197 -8.88 -8.33 0.14
CA GLY A 197 -9.03 -9.37 -0.87
C GLY A 197 -8.43 -10.70 -0.41
N ILE A 198 -7.31 -10.64 0.31
CA ILE A 198 -6.68 -11.82 0.90
C ILE A 198 -7.54 -12.39 2.03
N ALA A 199 -8.06 -11.53 2.92
CA ALA A 199 -8.95 -11.90 4.00
C ALA A 199 -10.20 -12.59 3.47
N LYS A 200 -10.88 -12.00 2.47
CA LYS A 200 -12.03 -12.61 1.80
C LYS A 200 -11.72 -13.97 1.17
N ALA A 201 -10.53 -14.14 0.60
CA ALA A 201 -10.15 -15.39 -0.04
C ALA A 201 -9.78 -16.49 0.97
N ASN A 202 -9.12 -16.12 2.08
CA ASN A 202 -8.61 -17.07 3.09
C ASN A 202 -9.64 -17.37 4.19
N PHE A 203 -10.50 -16.41 4.52
CA PHE A 203 -11.53 -16.46 5.55
C PHE A 203 -12.89 -16.03 4.96
N PRO A 204 -13.47 -16.84 4.06
CA PRO A 204 -14.69 -16.47 3.33
C PRO A 204 -15.93 -16.31 4.24
N ASP A 205 -15.88 -16.84 5.46
CA ASP A 205 -16.96 -16.72 6.45
C ASP A 205 -16.91 -15.41 7.25
N LEU A 206 -15.80 -14.64 7.17
CA LEU A 206 -15.68 -13.34 7.83
C LEU A 206 -16.13 -12.21 6.91
N THR A 207 -16.93 -11.30 7.46
CA THR A 207 -17.55 -10.17 6.75
C THR A 207 -16.84 -8.86 7.09
N CYS A 208 -16.32 -8.19 6.06
CA CYS A 208 -15.78 -6.84 6.21
C CYS A 208 -16.89 -5.85 6.58
N GLY A 209 -16.66 -5.03 7.61
CA GLY A 209 -17.64 -4.15 8.24
C GLY A 209 -18.30 -4.73 9.49
N GLU A 210 -18.20 -6.06 9.70
CA GLU A 210 -18.78 -6.76 10.85
C GLU A 210 -17.68 -7.41 11.70
N ASP A 211 -16.97 -8.39 11.14
CA ASP A 211 -15.92 -9.15 11.84
C ASP A 211 -14.57 -8.41 11.84
N TYR A 212 -14.28 -7.71 10.75
CA TYR A 212 -13.13 -6.83 10.61
C TYR A 212 -13.50 -5.62 9.78
N ALA A 213 -12.88 -4.48 10.03
CA ALA A 213 -13.06 -3.26 9.25
C ALA A 213 -11.72 -2.55 9.13
N TRP A 214 -11.72 -1.39 8.48
CA TRP A 214 -10.52 -0.59 8.30
C TRP A 214 -10.81 0.90 8.49
N PHE A 215 -9.78 1.64 8.82
CA PHE A 215 -9.76 3.10 8.76
C PHE A 215 -8.47 3.60 8.13
N THR A 216 -8.51 4.83 7.61
CA THR A 216 -7.32 5.47 7.03
C THR A 216 -6.33 5.82 8.13
N PHE A 217 -5.05 5.54 7.88
CA PHE A 217 -3.94 5.88 8.78
C PHE A 217 -4.05 7.35 9.23
N PRO A 218 -4.08 7.60 10.56
CA PRO A 218 -4.47 8.90 11.11
C PRO A 218 -3.44 9.99 10.81
N SER A 219 -3.82 11.24 11.02
CA SER A 219 -2.89 12.37 10.87
C SER A 219 -1.85 12.38 12.01
N ILE A 220 -0.62 12.85 11.75
CA ILE A 220 0.39 13.09 12.80
C ILE A 220 0.52 14.59 13.02
N LYS A 221 0.95 15.32 11.98
CA LYS A 221 0.94 16.78 11.98
C LYS A 221 -0.26 17.31 11.19
N PRO A 222 -1.15 18.13 11.80
CA PRO A 222 -2.37 18.59 11.16
C PRO A 222 -2.17 19.26 9.80
N GLU A 223 -1.06 19.98 9.60
CA GLU A 223 -0.72 20.65 8.34
C GLU A 223 -0.51 19.69 7.15
N TYR A 224 -0.21 18.42 7.40
CA TYR A 224 -0.06 17.38 6.37
C TYR A 224 -1.28 16.45 6.27
N GLY A 225 -2.23 16.59 7.19
CA GLY A 225 -3.50 15.87 7.19
C GLY A 225 -3.36 14.34 7.12
N LYS A 226 -4.28 13.70 6.39
CA LYS A 226 -4.33 12.25 6.16
C LYS A 226 -3.94 11.87 4.74
N GLY A 227 -2.78 12.34 4.29
CA GLY A 227 -2.24 11.98 2.97
C GLY A 227 -2.24 10.46 2.76
N ILE A 228 -2.57 9.99 1.56
CA ILE A 228 -2.62 8.57 1.24
C ILE A 228 -1.34 8.19 0.50
N VAL A 229 -0.60 7.24 1.06
CA VAL A 229 0.46 6.52 0.34
C VAL A 229 -0.21 5.50 -0.57
N VAL A 230 0.14 5.51 -1.85
CA VAL A 230 -0.48 4.65 -2.86
C VAL A 230 0.55 3.68 -3.39
N GLY A 231 0.21 2.39 -3.37
CA GLY A 231 0.92 1.36 -4.12
C GLY A 231 0.28 1.19 -5.51
N GLY A 232 1.11 0.85 -6.50
CA GLY A 232 0.65 0.60 -7.86
C GLY A 232 1.35 -0.59 -8.48
N ASP A 233 0.62 -1.38 -9.26
CA ASP A 233 1.20 -2.41 -10.11
C ASP A 233 1.16 -1.94 -11.56
N PHE A 234 2.25 -2.13 -12.28
CA PHE A 234 2.40 -1.66 -13.66
C PHE A 234 2.76 -2.80 -14.60
N ALA A 235 2.05 -2.89 -15.72
CA ALA A 235 2.41 -3.79 -16.81
C ALA A 235 3.49 -3.14 -17.69
N VAL A 236 4.63 -3.83 -17.83
CA VAL A 236 5.72 -3.46 -18.74
C VAL A 236 5.90 -4.53 -19.81
N VAL A 237 6.42 -4.12 -20.97
CA VAL A 237 6.63 -4.99 -22.13
C VAL A 237 8.12 -5.12 -22.42
N PHE A 238 8.61 -6.34 -22.57
CA PHE A 238 10.01 -6.62 -22.97
C PHE A 238 10.12 -7.04 -24.43
N ASN A 239 9.11 -7.72 -24.97
CA ASN A 239 9.10 -8.20 -26.34
C ASN A 239 7.83 -7.73 -27.05
N ASP A 240 8.01 -7.15 -28.22
CA ASP A 240 6.91 -6.69 -29.04
C ASP A 240 6.50 -7.75 -30.08
N ASN A 241 5.28 -8.25 -29.94
CA ASN A 241 4.67 -9.18 -30.89
C ASN A 241 3.14 -8.96 -30.98
N PRO A 242 2.45 -9.53 -31.98
CA PRO A 242 1.01 -9.31 -32.17
C PRO A 242 0.14 -9.69 -30.96
N ASP A 243 0.49 -10.76 -30.24
CA ASP A 243 -0.27 -11.24 -29.09
C ASP A 243 -0.10 -10.29 -27.89
N VAL A 244 1.13 -9.81 -27.65
CA VAL A 244 1.44 -8.80 -26.62
C VAL A 244 0.70 -7.50 -26.90
N ARG A 245 0.72 -7.02 -28.15
CA ARG A 245 -0.01 -5.82 -28.56
C ARG A 245 -1.51 -5.95 -28.31
N ALA A 246 -2.10 -7.09 -28.66
CA ALA A 246 -3.51 -7.36 -28.41
C ALA A 246 -3.83 -7.38 -26.91
N PHE A 247 -2.99 -8.05 -26.11
CA PHE A 247 -3.18 -8.15 -24.67
C PHE A 247 -3.02 -6.80 -23.96
N MET A 248 -2.00 -6.00 -24.29
CA MET A 248 -1.79 -4.68 -23.69
C MET A 248 -2.94 -3.71 -24.01
N LYS A 249 -3.50 -3.76 -25.22
CA LYS A 249 -4.72 -3.00 -25.58
C LYS A 249 -5.93 -3.44 -24.76
N TYR A 250 -6.12 -4.74 -24.58
CA TYR A 250 -7.19 -5.27 -23.74
C TYR A 250 -7.03 -4.83 -22.28
N LEU A 251 -5.81 -4.95 -21.74
CA LEU A 251 -5.48 -4.60 -20.37
C LEU A 251 -5.64 -3.10 -20.10
N ALA A 252 -5.29 -2.24 -21.05
CA ALA A 252 -5.52 -0.80 -20.98
C ALA A 252 -6.99 -0.40 -21.03
N GLY A 253 -7.84 -1.20 -21.67
CA GLY A 253 -9.27 -0.93 -21.79
C GLY A 253 -10.06 -1.17 -20.50
N GLU A 254 -11.27 -0.64 -20.46
CA GLU A 254 -12.23 -0.85 -19.37
C GLU A 254 -12.43 -2.34 -19.06
N LYS A 255 -12.64 -3.18 -20.08
CA LYS A 255 -12.86 -4.63 -19.88
C LYS A 255 -11.70 -5.33 -19.18
N GLY A 256 -10.46 -4.98 -19.53
CA GLY A 256 -9.27 -5.55 -18.89
C GLY A 256 -9.14 -5.09 -17.45
N ASN A 257 -9.33 -3.79 -17.20
CA ASN A 257 -9.31 -3.24 -15.84
C ASN A 257 -10.44 -3.80 -14.98
N THR A 258 -11.66 -3.97 -15.50
CA THR A 258 -12.77 -4.60 -14.77
C THR A 258 -12.47 -6.05 -14.41
N ALA A 259 -11.91 -6.82 -15.34
CA ALA A 259 -11.51 -8.20 -15.07
C ALA A 259 -10.40 -8.26 -14.00
N TRP A 260 -9.43 -7.34 -14.05
CA TRP A 260 -8.38 -7.22 -13.06
C TRP A 260 -8.94 -6.82 -11.68
N ALA A 261 -9.83 -5.83 -11.64
CA ALA A 261 -10.42 -5.31 -10.42
C ALA A 261 -11.37 -6.30 -9.74
N SER A 262 -12.04 -7.13 -10.54
CA SER A 262 -12.95 -8.18 -10.05
C SER A 262 -12.22 -9.45 -9.59
N ALA A 263 -10.89 -9.49 -9.67
CA ALA A 263 -10.13 -10.69 -9.35
C ALA A 263 -10.29 -11.06 -7.86
N PRO A 264 -10.51 -12.34 -7.50
CA PRO A 264 -10.88 -12.75 -6.14
C PRO A 264 -9.89 -12.35 -5.04
N LYS A 265 -8.62 -12.13 -5.38
CA LYS A 265 -7.53 -11.82 -4.43
C LYS A 265 -7.23 -10.32 -4.33
N GLY A 266 -8.01 -9.47 -4.97
CA GLY A 266 -7.77 -8.03 -5.01
C GLY A 266 -8.96 -7.22 -4.54
N SER A 267 -8.91 -6.69 -3.32
CA SER A 267 -9.59 -5.42 -3.01
C SER A 267 -8.75 -4.34 -3.67
N VAL A 268 -8.94 -4.10 -4.96
CA VAL A 268 -8.10 -3.19 -5.74
C VAL A 268 -8.93 -2.06 -6.31
N ILE A 269 -8.31 -0.88 -6.44
CA ILE A 269 -8.91 0.25 -7.13
C ILE A 269 -8.42 0.19 -8.57
N SER A 270 -9.37 0.17 -9.51
CA SER A 270 -9.05 0.36 -10.92
C SER A 270 -8.47 1.76 -11.11
N VAL A 271 -7.35 1.85 -11.83
CA VAL A 271 -6.76 3.13 -12.22
C VAL A 271 -7.47 3.76 -13.42
N ASN A 272 -8.33 2.99 -14.10
CA ASN A 272 -9.23 3.46 -15.15
C ASN A 272 -10.55 3.91 -14.52
N LYS A 273 -10.89 5.19 -14.67
CA LYS A 273 -12.06 5.84 -14.06
C LYS A 273 -13.41 5.34 -14.58
N ASN A 274 -13.43 4.60 -15.69
CA ASN A 274 -14.64 4.01 -16.25
C ASN A 274 -15.04 2.70 -15.56
N VAL A 275 -14.16 2.13 -14.73
CA VAL A 275 -14.48 0.94 -13.94
C VAL A 275 -15.14 1.39 -12.62
N PRO A 276 -16.36 0.94 -12.32
CA PRO A 276 -17.01 1.23 -11.05
C PRO A 276 -16.19 0.72 -9.85
N LEU A 277 -16.27 1.46 -8.74
CA LEU A 277 -15.76 1.03 -7.43
C LEU A 277 -16.56 -0.13 -6.84
#